data_AF-A0A7X2MIE2-F1
#
_entry.id   AF-A0A7X2MIE2-F1
#
_cell.length_a   1.000
_cell.length_b   1.000
_cell.length_c   1.000
_cell.angle_alpha   90.00
_cell.angle_beta   90.00
_cell.angle_gamma   90.00
#
_symmetry.space_group_name_H-M   'P 1'
#
loop_
_entity.id
_entity.type
_entity.pdbx_description
1 polymer ?
#
loop_
_entity_poly.entity_id
_entity_poly.type
_entity_poly.pdbx_seq_one_letter_code
_entity_poly.pdbx_strand_id
1 'polypeptide(L)'
;MNANDEKWLGVLRKMVSGHSTQAYSIWERLSEHQRGIILHAAGLKARHCRYSWSQFTDQELHQIKRGLQRLKCMVEMFKGLGPLAFQQEKKPSPSALSAARSVPTVPGTPVHELIKARQQLRKPADNRAH
;
A
#
# COMPACT_ATOMS: atom_id res chain seq x y z
N MET A 1 32.27 -7.62 5.24
CA MET A 1 31.68 -8.96 5.44
C MET A 1 31.51 -9.58 4.08
N ASN A 2 32.15 -10.72 3.81
CA ASN A 2 32.12 -11.34 2.49
C ASN A 2 30.81 -12.10 2.31
N ALA A 3 30.30 -12.17 1.07
CA ALA A 3 29.07 -12.91 0.74
C ALA A 3 29.11 -14.39 1.14
N ASN A 4 30.32 -14.94 1.30
CA ASN A 4 30.54 -16.31 1.77
C ASN A 4 30.28 -16.46 3.27
N ASP A 5 30.54 -15.42 4.06
CA ASP A 5 30.36 -15.42 5.51
C ASP A 5 28.86 -15.44 5.87
N GLU A 6 28.04 -14.69 5.12
CA GLU A 6 26.57 -14.70 5.29
C GLU A 6 25.98 -16.08 4.98
N LYS A 7 26.50 -16.76 3.95
CA LYS A 7 26.06 -18.11 3.58
C LYS A 7 26.38 -19.11 4.69
N TRP A 8 27.60 -19.08 5.22
CA TRP A 8 28.02 -19.96 6.32
C TRP A 8 27.28 -19.67 7.62
N LEU A 9 27.01 -18.41 7.94
CA LEU A 9 26.15 -18.02 9.06
C LEU A 9 24.71 -18.50 8.88
N GLY A 10 24.21 -18.57 7.64
CA GLY A 10 22.91 -19.14 7.31
C GLY A 10 22.86 -20.65 7.60
N VAL A 11 23.89 -21.40 7.22
CA VAL A 11 24.02 -22.84 7.48
C VAL A 11 24.15 -23.12 8.97
N LEU A 12 24.97 -22.35 9.69
CA LEU A 12 25.15 -22.49 11.14
C LEU A 12 23.86 -22.17 11.92
N ARG A 13 23.13 -21.11 11.53
CA ARG A 13 21.79 -20.85 12.10
C ARG A 13 20.83 -22.01 11.86
N LYS A 14 20.89 -22.63 10.67
CA LYS A 14 20.04 -23.78 10.32
C LYS A 14 20.34 -25.01 11.20
N MET A 15 21.62 -25.23 11.54
CA MET A 15 22.07 -26.31 12.43
C MET A 15 21.74 -26.08 13.90
N VAL A 16 21.93 -24.85 14.42
CA VAL A 16 21.81 -24.56 15.86
C VAL A 16 20.37 -24.25 16.29
N SER A 17 19.59 -23.58 15.44
CA SER A 17 18.28 -23.02 15.83
C SER A 17 17.08 -23.91 15.50
N GLY A 18 17.31 -25.11 14.96
CA GLY A 18 16.24 -26.04 14.60
C GLY A 18 15.11 -25.37 13.81
N HIS A 19 15.37 -24.95 12.57
CA HIS A 19 14.36 -24.43 11.63
C HIS A 19 13.52 -23.21 12.10
N SER A 20 13.78 -22.62 13.27
CA SER A 20 13.03 -21.46 13.76
C SER A 20 13.58 -20.15 13.19
N THR A 21 13.23 -19.88 11.93
CA THR A 21 13.49 -18.56 11.36
C THR A 21 12.65 -17.48 12.07
N GLN A 22 13.05 -16.21 12.03
CA GLN A 22 12.19 -15.12 12.53
C GLN A 22 10.81 -15.11 11.85
N ALA A 23 10.76 -15.54 10.58
CA ALA A 23 9.52 -15.70 9.83
C ALA A 23 8.61 -16.79 10.43
N TYR A 24 9.18 -17.91 10.90
CA TYR A 24 8.46 -18.92 11.69
C TYR A 24 7.80 -18.29 12.93
N SER A 25 8.58 -17.58 13.75
CA SER A 25 8.08 -17.02 15.01
C SER A 25 6.95 -16.01 14.77
N ILE A 26 7.07 -15.19 13.72
CA ILE A 26 6.02 -14.24 13.35
C ILE A 26 4.79 -15.00 12.86
N TRP A 27 4.94 -15.95 11.94
CA TRP A 27 3.84 -16.72 11.38
C TRP A 27 2.99 -17.40 12.47
N GLU A 28 3.64 -18.05 13.44
CA GLU A 28 2.94 -18.74 14.52
C GLU A 28 2.15 -17.79 15.44
N ARG A 29 2.49 -16.50 15.48
CA ARG A 29 1.77 -15.48 16.25
C ARG A 29 0.61 -14.83 15.49
N LEU A 30 0.56 -14.99 14.16
CA LEU A 30 -0.50 -14.39 13.34
C LEU A 30 -1.80 -15.17 13.48
N SER A 31 -2.93 -14.45 13.52
CA SER A 31 -4.26 -15.06 13.43
C SER A 31 -4.52 -15.66 12.04
N GLU A 32 -5.47 -16.59 11.93
CA GLU A 32 -5.84 -17.19 10.64
C GLU A 32 -6.23 -16.12 9.60
N HIS A 33 -6.89 -15.05 10.04
CA HIS A 33 -7.26 -13.93 9.17
C HIS A 33 -6.02 -13.20 8.60
N GLN A 34 -5.05 -12.87 9.47
CA GLN A 34 -3.80 -12.23 9.05
C GLN A 34 -2.99 -13.12 8.11
N ARG A 35 -2.91 -14.42 8.42
CA ARG A 35 -2.30 -15.42 7.53
C ARG A 35 -3.01 -15.46 6.17
N GLY A 36 -4.35 -15.40 6.17
CA GLY A 36 -5.16 -15.35 4.95
C GLY A 36 -4.80 -14.18 4.02
N ILE A 37 -4.57 -12.98 4.57
CA ILE A 37 -4.14 -11.81 3.79
C ILE A 37 -2.80 -12.06 3.10
N ILE A 38 -1.83 -12.60 3.86
CA ILE A 38 -0.49 -12.91 3.32
C ILE A 38 -0.60 -13.97 2.22
N LEU A 39 -1.37 -15.03 2.43
CA LEU A 39 -1.57 -16.11 1.46
C LEU A 39 -2.24 -15.61 0.19
N HIS A 40 -3.24 -14.74 0.32
CA HIS A 40 -3.90 -14.13 -0.83
C HIS A 40 -2.91 -13.32 -1.67
N ALA A 41 -2.09 -12.47 -1.04
CA ALA A 41 -1.05 -11.71 -1.74
C ALA A 41 0.04 -12.60 -2.37
N ALA A 42 0.30 -13.77 -1.76
CA ALA A 42 1.23 -14.78 -2.27
C ALA A 42 0.64 -15.61 -3.44
N GLY A 43 -0.67 -15.55 -3.68
CA GLY A 43 -1.36 -16.41 -4.64
C GLY A 43 -1.54 -17.86 -4.16
N LEU A 44 -1.48 -18.07 -2.84
CA LEU A 44 -1.66 -19.36 -2.19
C LEU A 44 -3.11 -19.60 -1.79
N LYS A 45 -3.46 -20.87 -1.60
CA LYS A 45 -4.82 -21.29 -1.24
C LYS A 45 -5.14 -20.87 0.19
N ALA A 46 -6.34 -20.29 0.40
CA ALA A 46 -6.77 -19.77 1.69
C ALA A 46 -6.70 -20.81 2.83
N ARG A 47 -6.97 -22.09 2.54
CA ARG A 47 -6.90 -23.18 3.53
C ARG A 47 -5.52 -23.36 4.18
N HIS A 48 -4.45 -22.86 3.56
CA HIS A 48 -3.10 -22.90 4.14
C HIS A 48 -2.96 -21.94 5.34
N CYS A 49 -3.99 -21.16 5.71
CA CYS A 49 -3.95 -20.32 6.91
C CYS A 49 -3.79 -21.15 8.20
N ARG A 50 -4.23 -22.41 8.17
CA ARG A 50 -4.10 -23.37 9.28
C ARG A 50 -2.78 -24.12 9.28
N TYR A 51 -1.93 -23.90 8.29
CA TYR A 51 -0.63 -24.56 8.24
C TYR A 51 0.29 -23.98 9.31
N SER A 52 1.02 -24.88 9.98
CA SER A 52 2.24 -24.50 10.67
C SER A 52 3.32 -24.19 9.63
N TRP A 53 4.29 -23.36 10.02
CA TRP A 53 5.32 -22.89 9.09
C TRP A 53 6.13 -24.03 8.42
N SER A 54 6.32 -25.16 9.12
CA SER A 54 7.04 -26.33 8.59
C SER A 54 6.26 -27.14 7.55
N GLN A 55 4.95 -26.90 7.41
CA GLN A 55 4.13 -27.58 6.41
C GLN A 55 4.22 -26.95 5.02
N PHE A 56 4.84 -25.77 4.90
CA PHE A 56 5.09 -25.14 3.61
C PHE A 56 6.32 -25.76 2.93
N THR A 57 6.19 -26.00 1.63
CA THR A 57 7.32 -26.30 0.77
C THR A 57 8.21 -25.07 0.56
N ASP A 58 9.47 -25.27 0.17
CA ASP A 58 10.39 -24.16 -0.15
C ASP A 58 9.84 -23.24 -1.25
N GLN A 59 9.09 -23.79 -2.21
CA GLN A 59 8.44 -23.01 -3.26
C GLN A 59 7.33 -22.11 -2.69
N GLU A 60 6.50 -22.64 -1.80
CA GLU A 60 5.45 -21.87 -1.14
C GLU A 60 6.04 -20.80 -0.22
N LEU A 61 7.13 -21.10 0.49
CA LEU A 61 7.87 -20.11 1.29
C LEU A 61 8.41 -18.96 0.42
N HIS A 62 8.91 -19.26 -0.79
CA HIS A 62 9.29 -18.23 -1.76
C HIS A 62 8.09 -17.39 -2.23
N GLN A 63 6.92 -18.01 -2.44
CA GLN A 63 5.69 -17.30 -2.79
C GLN A 63 5.21 -16.39 -1.65
N ILE A 64 5.26 -16.87 -0.40
CA ILE A 64 4.95 -16.07 0.79
C ILE A 64 5.86 -14.84 0.87
N LYS A 65 7.17 -15.02 0.68
CA LYS A 65 8.13 -13.91 0.63
C LYS A 65 7.76 -12.88 -0.44
N ARG A 66 7.40 -13.31 -1.66
CA ARG A 66 6.95 -12.41 -2.74
C ARG A 66 5.62 -11.72 -2.40
N GLY A 67 4.69 -12.42 -1.77
CA GLY A 67 3.42 -11.87 -1.31
C GLY A 67 3.62 -10.73 -0.31
N LEU A 68 4.50 -10.93 0.68
CA LEU A 68 4.88 -9.89 1.65
C LEU A 68 5.54 -8.67 0.99
N GLN A 69 6.40 -8.89 -0.01
CA GLN A 69 7.01 -7.80 -0.78
C GLN A 69 5.98 -6.97 -1.55
N ARG A 70 4.97 -7.63 -2.15
CA ARG A 70 3.84 -6.95 -2.82
C ARG A 70 3.04 -6.11 -1.84
N LEU A 71 2.68 -6.69 -0.69
CA LEU A 71 1.96 -5.96 0.37
C LEU A 71 2.75 -4.72 0.82
N LYS A 72 4.06 -4.86 1.05
CA LYS A 72 4.93 -3.74 1.41
C LYS A 72 4.91 -2.65 0.33
N CYS A 73 5.04 -3.02 -0.94
CA CYS A 73 4.98 -2.07 -2.05
C CYS A 73 3.64 -1.33 -2.08
N MET A 74 2.52 -2.04 -1.89
CA MET A 74 1.20 -1.42 -1.79
C MET A 74 1.12 -0.44 -0.63
N VAL A 75 1.56 -0.81 0.57
CA VAL A 75 1.55 0.12 1.71
C VAL A 75 2.37 1.39 1.43
N GLU A 76 3.54 1.26 0.80
CA GLU A 76 4.36 2.44 0.44
C GLU A 76 3.69 3.33 -0.61
N MET A 77 2.95 2.78 -1.57
CA MET A 77 2.20 3.59 -2.55
C MET A 77 1.13 4.47 -1.89
N PHE A 78 0.50 3.98 -0.82
CA PHE A 78 -0.56 4.71 -0.11
C PHE A 78 -0.02 5.64 0.98
N LYS A 79 1.28 5.63 1.27
CA LYS A 79 1.91 6.38 2.37
C LYS A 79 1.74 7.90 2.27
N GLY A 80 1.65 8.44 1.05
CA GLY A 80 1.44 9.87 0.81
C GLY A 80 -0.02 10.32 0.84
N LEU A 81 -0.97 9.40 1.02
CA LEU A 81 -2.38 9.71 0.96
C LEU A 81 -2.89 10.15 2.34
N GLY A 82 -3.37 11.39 2.41
CA GLY A 82 -4.08 11.89 3.60
C GLY A 82 -5.46 11.25 3.77
N PRO A 83 -6.11 11.41 4.94
CA PRO A 83 -7.43 10.82 5.22
C PRO A 83 -8.51 11.17 4.18
N LEU A 84 -8.40 12.35 3.56
CA LEU A 84 -9.32 12.82 2.52
C LEU A 84 -9.23 12.00 1.22
N ALA A 85 -8.11 11.33 0.94
CA ALA A 85 -7.93 10.51 -0.26
C ALA A 85 -8.81 9.24 -0.24
N PHE A 86 -9.33 8.86 0.92
CA PHE A 86 -10.24 7.71 1.08
C PHE A 86 -11.71 8.14 1.15
N GLN A 87 -12.00 9.44 1.08
CA GLN A 87 -13.38 9.93 1.03
C GLN A 87 -13.89 9.81 -0.40
N GLN A 88 -15.08 9.21 -0.56
CA GLN A 88 -15.79 9.28 -1.83
C GLN A 88 -16.21 10.73 -2.08
N GLU A 89 -15.93 11.25 -3.28
CA GLU A 89 -16.49 12.53 -3.72
C GLU A 89 -18.02 12.45 -3.66
N LYS A 90 -18.61 13.07 -2.64
CA LYS A 90 -20.05 13.29 -2.62
C LYS A 90 -20.34 14.28 -3.73
N LYS A 91 -21.02 13.82 -4.79
CA LYS A 91 -21.57 14.73 -5.81
C LYS A 91 -22.32 15.85 -5.06
N PRO A 92 -22.04 17.13 -5.36
CA PRO A 92 -22.68 18.22 -4.66
C PRO A 92 -24.20 18.08 -4.83
N SER A 93 -24.93 18.17 -3.71
CA SER A 93 -26.38 18.08 -3.75
C SER A 93 -26.94 19.21 -4.63
N PRO A 94 -28.10 19.02 -5.30
CA PRO A 94 -28.72 20.08 -6.09
C PRO A 94 -28.93 21.37 -5.28
N SER A 95 -29.18 21.24 -3.98
CA SER A 95 -29.29 22.36 -3.03
C SER A 95 -27.96 23.08 -2.83
N ALA A 96 -26.83 22.38 -2.69
CA ALA A 96 -25.50 23.00 -2.60
C ALA A 96 -25.11 23.73 -3.90
N LEU A 97 -25.49 23.19 -5.06
CA LEU A 97 -25.29 23.86 -6.35
C LEU A 97 -26.17 25.11 -6.49
N SER A 98 -27.42 25.05 -6.03
CA SER A 98 -28.32 26.20 -6.00
C SER A 98 -27.82 27.27 -5.04
N ALA A 99 -27.35 26.88 -3.85
CA ALA A 99 -26.78 27.78 -2.85
C ALA A 99 -25.54 28.50 -3.38
N ALA A 100 -24.63 27.77 -4.04
CA ALA A 100 -23.45 28.35 -4.70
C ALA A 100 -23.82 29.32 -5.84
N ARG A 101 -24.89 29.05 -6.58
CA ARG A 101 -25.43 29.98 -7.60
C ARG A 101 -26.09 31.21 -7.00
N SER A 102 -26.66 31.10 -5.80
CA SER A 102 -27.29 32.21 -5.09
C SER A 102 -26.34 33.07 -4.27
N VAL A 103 -25.04 32.71 -4.18
CA VAL A 103 -24.04 33.59 -3.58
C VAL A 103 -23.90 34.82 -4.49
N PRO A 104 -24.20 36.05 -3.99
CA PRO A 104 -24.00 37.25 -4.77
C PRO A 104 -22.53 37.33 -5.15
N THR A 105 -22.24 37.37 -6.45
CA THR A 105 -20.90 37.74 -6.91
C THR A 105 -20.67 39.15 -6.39
N VAL A 106 -19.74 39.33 -5.46
CA VAL A 106 -19.42 40.64 -4.90
C VAL A 106 -19.16 41.58 -6.08
N PRO A 107 -19.89 42.71 -6.20
CA PRO A 107 -19.67 43.66 -7.28
C PRO A 107 -18.21 44.08 -7.26
N GLY A 108 -17.47 43.70 -8.31
CA GLY A 108 -16.03 43.99 -8.43
C GLY A 108 -15.09 42.78 -8.46
N THR A 109 -15.57 41.54 -8.36
CA THR A 109 -14.73 40.39 -8.75
C THR A 109 -14.72 40.30 -10.29
N PRO A 110 -13.61 40.59 -10.98
CA PRO A 110 -13.60 40.52 -12.42
C PRO A 110 -13.69 39.05 -12.78
N VAL A 111 -14.83 38.63 -13.31
CA VAL A 111 -15.07 37.25 -13.75
C VAL A 111 -13.95 36.79 -14.69
N HIS A 112 -13.39 37.72 -15.46
CA HIS A 112 -12.22 37.51 -16.31
C HIS A 112 -10.94 37.13 -15.53
N GLU A 113 -10.66 37.75 -14.38
CA GLU A 113 -9.51 37.41 -13.53
C GLU A 113 -9.65 36.00 -12.95
N LEU A 114 -10.86 35.64 -12.50
CA LEU A 114 -11.15 34.30 -11.99
C LEU A 114 -11.05 33.22 -13.07
N ILE A 115 -11.54 33.50 -14.28
CA ILE A 115 -11.41 32.59 -15.43
C ILE A 115 -9.92 32.44 -15.81
N LYS A 116 -9.16 33.54 -15.81
CA LYS A 116 -7.71 33.54 -16.10
C LYS A 116 -6.93 32.76 -15.05
N ALA A 117 -7.21 32.96 -13.76
CA ALA A 117 -6.60 32.21 -12.66
C ALA A 117 -6.91 30.70 -12.76
N ARG A 118 -8.16 30.34 -13.05
CA ARG A 118 -8.57 28.94 -13.27
C ARG A 118 -7.84 28.31 -14.46
N GLN A 119 -7.63 29.05 -15.54
CA GLN A 119 -6.89 28.58 -16.71
C GLN A 119 -5.40 28.40 -16.41
N GLN A 120 -4.80 29.26 -15.57
CA GLN A 120 -3.41 29.10 -15.14
C GLN A 120 -3.21 27.87 -14.23
N LEU A 121 -4.15 27.60 -13.33
CA LEU A 121 -4.12 26.39 -12.48
C LEU A 121 -4.36 25.09 -13.26
N ARG A 122 -4.99 25.16 -14.44
CA ARG A 122 -5.22 24.02 -15.33
C ARG A 122 -4.06 23.72 -16.28
N LYS A 123 -3.06 24.60 -16.38
CA LYS A 123 -1.86 24.27 -17.15
C LYS A 123 -1.12 23.16 -16.40
N PRO A 124 -0.88 21.99 -17.02
CA PRO A 124 -0.03 20.98 -16.41
C PRO A 124 1.35 21.62 -16.19
N ALA A 125 1.96 21.35 -15.05
CA ALA A 125 3.35 21.71 -14.78
C ALA A 125 4.27 20.89 -15.70
N ASP A 126 4.31 21.22 -16.99
CA ASP A 126 5.43 20.92 -17.86
C ASP A 126 6.57 21.84 -17.45
N ASN A 127 7.24 21.47 -16.36
CA ASN A 127 8.60 21.89 -16.03
C ASN A 127 9.18 20.90 -15.01
N ARG A 128 9.49 19.70 -15.51
CA ARG A 128 10.66 18.95 -15.09
C ARG A 128 11.44 18.55 -16.35
N ALA A 129 12.18 19.52 -16.87
CA ALA A 129 13.36 19.26 -17.68
C ALA A 129 14.59 19.66 -16.85
N HIS A 130 15.59 18.77 -16.89
CA HIS A 130 16.91 18.78 -16.24
C HIS A 130 17.00 18.10 -14.87
#